data_AF-A0A162ENW7-F1
#
_entry.id   AF-A0A162ENW7-F1
#
_cell.length_a   1.000
_cell.length_b   1.000
_cell.length_c   1.000
_cell.angle_alpha   90.00
_cell.angle_beta   90.00
_cell.angle_gamma   90.00
#
_symmetry.space_group_name_H-M   'P 1'
#
loop_
_entity.id
_entity.type
_entity.pdbx_description
1 polymer ?
#
loop_
_entity_poly.entity_id
_entity_poly.type
_entity_poly.pdbx_seq_one_letter_code
_entity_poly.pdbx_strand_id
1 'polypeptide(L)'
;MRAIHLPSQSKRHEHFGSTGPIKGEKPLKKSEMTDLQSMEKDYFFHINQVGVEKLHYPMLIHSSIEPKVQQTFGNFKISTSLPSHQKGINMSRIPETLHQYYSEGAILNQKLLRRFSKQLAQKMEQSEVYMKVSYPWFFTRSSPVSNFEGLVEAKIWLETKFAQDTWHEKVGLQAMITTLCPCSKEISEYSAHNQRGIVNVEVESAEGELCSEHFKEELLEVIESNASARIHSILKRPDEKKVTETAFENPRFVEDLIRLIAASLVELEWVSKFTITCNNEESIHQHDAYASLTYKKDHFN
;
A
#
# COMPACT_ATOMS: atom_id res chain seq x y z
N MET A 1 29.39 -21.07 8.34
CA MET A 1 28.40 -21.38 7.28
C MET A 1 28.49 -22.87 6.99
N ARG A 2 27.39 -23.64 7.13
CA ARG A 2 27.36 -25.03 6.63
C ARG A 2 27.45 -24.99 5.11
N ALA A 3 28.37 -25.73 4.51
CA ALA A 3 28.47 -25.86 3.07
C ALA A 3 27.18 -26.54 2.55
N ILE A 4 26.48 -25.90 1.62
CA ILE A 4 25.28 -26.47 1.00
C ILE A 4 25.76 -27.46 -0.06
N HIS A 5 25.57 -28.76 0.18
CA HIS A 5 25.87 -29.78 -0.82
C HIS A 5 24.68 -29.95 -1.76
N LEU A 6 24.79 -29.42 -2.98
CA LEU A 6 23.75 -29.54 -4.00
C LEU A 6 24.05 -30.70 -4.95
N PRO A 7 23.05 -31.50 -5.37
CA PRO A 7 23.23 -32.48 -6.42
C PRO A 7 23.35 -31.81 -7.80
N SER A 8 23.69 -32.59 -8.83
CA SER A 8 23.78 -32.08 -10.20
C SER A 8 22.48 -31.44 -10.67
N GLN A 9 22.55 -30.56 -11.68
CA GLN A 9 21.38 -29.83 -12.17
C GLN A 9 20.24 -30.75 -12.62
N SER A 10 20.53 -31.84 -13.35
CA SER A 10 19.51 -32.82 -13.76
C SER A 10 18.83 -33.47 -12.56
N LYS A 11 19.61 -33.92 -11.57
CA LYS A 11 19.07 -34.52 -10.35
C LYS A 11 18.24 -33.53 -9.55
N ARG A 12 18.60 -32.24 -9.53
CA ARG A 12 17.76 -31.19 -8.95
C ARG A 12 16.44 -31.05 -9.70
N HIS A 13 16.45 -30.96 -11.03
CA HIS A 13 15.22 -30.85 -11.82
C HIS A 13 14.26 -32.02 -11.59
N GLU A 14 14.78 -33.26 -11.61
CA GLU A 14 14.01 -34.47 -11.27
C GLU A 14 13.45 -34.40 -9.85
N HIS A 15 14.24 -33.96 -8.87
CA HIS A 15 13.82 -33.77 -7.48
C HIS A 15 12.66 -32.77 -7.34
N PHE A 16 12.67 -31.69 -8.13
CA PHE A 16 11.57 -30.71 -8.20
C PHE A 16 10.38 -31.19 -9.06
N GLY A 17 10.49 -32.34 -9.74
CA GLY A 17 9.39 -33.01 -10.43
C GLY A 17 9.46 -32.95 -11.96
N SER A 18 10.59 -32.60 -12.56
CA SER A 18 10.79 -32.77 -13.99
C SER A 18 10.77 -34.27 -14.35
N THR A 19 9.91 -34.64 -15.29
CA THR A 19 9.85 -36.00 -15.84
C THR A 19 10.01 -35.95 -17.35
N GLY A 20 10.44 -37.05 -17.96
CA GLY A 20 10.37 -37.23 -19.40
C GLY A 20 8.91 -37.24 -19.92
N PRO A 21 8.71 -37.19 -21.24
CA PRO A 21 7.39 -37.28 -21.86
C PRO A 21 6.72 -38.63 -21.56
N ILE A 22 5.45 -38.61 -21.16
CA ILE A 22 4.62 -39.79 -20.82
C ILE A 22 3.35 -39.77 -21.69
N LYS A 23 2.92 -40.92 -22.24
CA LYS A 23 1.59 -41.07 -22.87
C LYS A 23 0.53 -41.05 -21.77
N GLY A 24 -0.39 -40.08 -21.80
CA GLY A 24 -1.15 -39.68 -20.62
C GLY A 24 -2.58 -40.24 -20.53
N GLU A 25 -2.88 -40.88 -19.40
CA GLU A 25 -4.20 -40.90 -18.77
C GLU A 25 -4.07 -40.15 -17.44
N LYS A 26 -4.14 -38.81 -17.47
CA LYS A 26 -4.13 -38.03 -16.23
C LYS A 26 -5.53 -38.08 -15.58
N PRO A 27 -5.63 -38.28 -14.26
CA PRO A 27 -6.90 -38.32 -13.55
C PRO A 27 -7.66 -36.99 -13.70
N LEU A 28 -8.98 -37.05 -13.81
CA LEU A 28 -9.87 -35.88 -13.94
C LEU A 28 -10.45 -35.42 -12.60
N LYS A 29 -10.51 -36.31 -11.60
CA LYS A 29 -11.05 -36.00 -10.27
C LYS A 29 -9.93 -35.65 -9.30
N LYS A 30 -10.15 -34.62 -8.48
CA LYS A 30 -9.17 -34.17 -7.45
C LYS A 30 -8.74 -35.29 -6.50
N SER A 31 -9.65 -36.17 -6.11
CA SER A 31 -9.39 -37.31 -5.22
C SER A 31 -8.38 -38.32 -5.79
N GLU A 32 -8.21 -38.33 -7.11
CA GLU A 32 -7.31 -39.23 -7.83
C GLU A 32 -5.99 -38.52 -8.22
N MET A 33 -5.88 -37.21 -7.97
CA MET A 33 -4.70 -36.40 -8.24
C MET A 33 -3.75 -36.41 -7.03
N THR A 34 -2.46 -36.56 -7.26
CA THR A 34 -1.44 -36.43 -6.21
C THR A 34 -1.35 -34.98 -5.73
N ASP A 35 -1.46 -34.77 -4.42
CA ASP A 35 -1.23 -33.46 -3.81
C ASP A 35 0.29 -33.18 -3.70
N LEU A 36 0.81 -32.50 -4.71
CA LEU A 36 2.22 -32.13 -4.77
C LEU A 36 2.59 -31.03 -3.77
N GLN A 37 1.64 -30.20 -3.34
CA GLN A 37 1.92 -29.05 -2.46
C GLN A 37 2.24 -29.53 -1.04
N SER A 38 1.52 -30.55 -0.59
CA SER A 38 1.67 -31.17 0.72
C SER A 38 2.85 -32.19 0.83
N MET A 39 3.71 -32.28 -0.19
CA MET A 39 4.87 -33.19 -0.16
C MET A 39 6.04 -32.62 0.66
N GLU A 40 6.47 -33.36 1.68
CA GLU A 40 7.66 -33.03 2.47
C GLU A 40 8.94 -33.66 1.91
N LYS A 41 9.91 -32.81 1.52
CA LYS A 41 11.27 -33.18 1.07
C LYS A 41 12.21 -32.01 1.30
N ASP A 42 13.53 -32.23 1.34
CA ASP A 42 14.49 -31.11 1.34
C ASP A 42 14.56 -30.42 -0.03
N TYR A 43 14.00 -29.22 -0.15
CA TYR A 43 14.06 -28.35 -1.32
C TYR A 43 15.16 -27.28 -1.23
N PHE A 44 16.15 -27.49 -0.35
CA PHE A 44 17.42 -26.76 -0.21
C PHE A 44 17.30 -25.33 0.34
N PHE A 45 16.27 -24.58 -0.02
CA PHE A 45 16.15 -23.16 0.30
C PHE A 45 14.78 -22.82 0.88
N HIS A 46 14.79 -21.98 1.90
CA HIS A 46 13.59 -21.33 2.43
C HIS A 46 13.14 -20.22 1.48
N ILE A 47 11.85 -20.12 1.19
CA ILE A 47 11.29 -19.02 0.40
C ILE A 47 10.75 -17.95 1.35
N ASN A 48 11.23 -16.72 1.21
CA ASN A 48 10.78 -15.61 2.06
C ASN A 48 9.32 -15.22 1.81
N GLN A 49 8.86 -15.21 0.55
CA GLN A 49 7.48 -14.91 0.20
C GLN A 49 7.04 -15.76 -1.00
N VAL A 50 5.94 -16.50 -0.82
CA VAL A 50 5.20 -17.17 -1.89
C VAL A 50 3.71 -16.93 -1.69
N GLY A 51 2.96 -16.71 -2.76
CA GLY A 51 1.58 -16.28 -2.65
C GLY A 51 0.96 -15.85 -3.99
N VAL A 52 -0.01 -14.95 -3.90
CA VAL A 52 -0.73 -14.36 -5.04
C VAL A 52 -0.56 -12.84 -5.00
N GLU A 53 -0.34 -12.23 -6.16
CA GLU A 53 -0.26 -10.78 -6.36
C GLU A 53 -1.18 -10.37 -7.52
N LYS A 54 -1.60 -9.10 -7.57
CA LYS A 54 -2.54 -8.57 -8.56
C LYS A 54 -3.92 -9.23 -8.51
N LEU A 55 -4.33 -9.65 -7.31
CA LEU A 55 -5.68 -10.17 -7.08
C LEU A 55 -6.63 -8.99 -6.89
N HIS A 56 -7.37 -8.63 -7.93
CA HIS A 56 -8.38 -7.57 -7.87
C HIS A 56 -9.70 -8.12 -7.33
N TYR A 57 -10.24 -7.49 -6.29
CA TYR A 57 -11.44 -7.98 -5.63
C TYR A 57 -12.34 -6.84 -5.13
N PRO A 58 -13.67 -6.86 -5.38
CA PRO A 58 -14.59 -5.82 -4.91
C PRO A 58 -14.70 -5.79 -3.38
N MET A 59 -14.89 -4.60 -2.82
CA MET A 59 -14.93 -4.39 -1.37
C MET A 59 -15.70 -3.15 -0.98
N LEU A 60 -16.17 -3.13 0.27
CA LEU A 60 -16.73 -1.95 0.91
C LEU A 60 -15.67 -1.29 1.80
N ILE A 61 -15.57 0.03 1.74
CA ILE A 61 -14.74 0.83 2.65
C ILE A 61 -15.60 1.89 3.33
N HIS A 62 -15.22 2.26 4.55
CA HIS A 62 -15.77 3.41 5.25
C HIS A 62 -14.83 4.61 5.14
N SER A 63 -15.44 5.79 5.24
CA SER A 63 -14.81 7.10 5.19
C SER A 63 -15.53 8.02 6.19
N SER A 64 -14.79 8.87 6.89
CA SER A 64 -15.40 9.92 7.71
C SER A 64 -15.69 11.18 6.90
N ILE A 65 -15.17 11.31 5.67
CA ILE A 65 -15.57 12.32 4.69
C ILE A 65 -16.56 11.69 3.70
N GLU A 66 -17.54 12.45 3.21
CA GLU A 66 -18.45 11.93 2.18
C GLU A 66 -17.70 11.49 0.92
N PRO A 67 -18.12 10.42 0.22
CA PRO A 67 -19.17 9.47 0.61
C PRO A 67 -18.72 8.55 1.76
N LYS A 68 -19.55 8.42 2.81
CA LYS A 68 -19.21 7.64 4.03
C LYS A 68 -18.98 6.16 3.80
N VAL A 69 -19.65 5.58 2.81
CA VAL A 69 -19.51 4.17 2.41
C VAL A 69 -19.26 4.12 0.91
N GLN A 70 -18.23 3.40 0.50
CA GLN A 70 -17.85 3.27 -0.90
C GLN A 70 -17.65 1.82 -1.27
N GLN A 71 -18.19 1.44 -2.43
CA GLN A 71 -17.80 0.21 -3.10
C GLN A 71 -16.63 0.51 -4.04
N THR A 72 -15.51 -0.17 -3.82
CA THR A 72 -14.28 -0.02 -4.60
C THR A 72 -13.72 -1.41 -4.93
N PHE A 73 -12.58 -1.47 -5.61
CA PHE A 73 -11.82 -2.71 -5.80
C PHE A 73 -10.46 -2.57 -5.11
N GLY A 74 -10.07 -3.60 -4.37
CA GLY A 74 -8.72 -3.70 -3.82
C GLY A 74 -7.85 -4.55 -4.72
N ASN A 75 -6.61 -4.11 -4.89
CA ASN A 75 -5.53 -4.92 -5.42
C ASN A 75 -4.76 -5.55 -4.25
N PHE A 76 -4.90 -6.87 -4.11
CA PHE A 76 -4.29 -7.65 -3.04
C PHE A 76 -2.98 -8.31 -3.47
N LYS A 77 -2.01 -8.24 -2.57
CA LYS A 77 -0.82 -9.09 -2.52
C LYS A 77 -0.86 -9.87 -1.21
N ILE A 78 -0.96 -11.18 -1.27
CA ILE A 78 -1.04 -12.05 -0.10
C ILE A 78 -0.02 -13.16 -0.25
N SER A 79 0.84 -13.32 0.75
CA SER A 79 1.94 -14.28 0.72
C SER A 79 2.28 -14.81 2.12
N THR A 80 3.08 -15.84 2.17
CA THR A 80 3.64 -16.46 3.38
C THR A 80 5.07 -16.92 3.12
N SER A 81 5.83 -17.23 4.17
CA SER A 81 7.08 -17.98 4.04
C SER A 81 6.82 -19.43 3.64
N LEU A 82 7.74 -20.05 2.91
CA LEU A 82 7.72 -21.49 2.69
C LEU A 82 9.02 -22.11 3.22
N PRO A 83 8.93 -22.95 4.26
CA PRO A 83 10.08 -23.71 4.75
C PRO A 83 10.70 -24.58 3.66
N SER A 84 12.02 -24.80 3.72
CA SER A 84 12.73 -25.61 2.71
C SER A 84 12.27 -27.06 2.66
N HIS A 85 11.54 -27.57 3.66
CA HIS A 85 11.01 -28.93 3.66
C HIS A 85 9.66 -29.08 2.93
N GLN A 86 9.01 -27.97 2.55
CA GLN A 86 7.71 -27.97 1.87
C GLN A 86 7.85 -27.62 0.39
N LYS A 87 7.07 -28.27 -0.48
CA LYS A 87 7.13 -28.03 -1.92
C LYS A 87 6.38 -26.76 -2.34
N GLY A 88 5.26 -26.47 -1.70
CA GLY A 88 4.41 -25.35 -2.06
C GLY A 88 3.35 -25.06 -1.00
N ILE A 89 2.66 -23.95 -1.17
CA ILE A 89 1.52 -23.57 -0.34
C ILE A 89 0.21 -24.02 -0.98
N ASN A 90 -0.83 -24.16 -0.16
CA ASN A 90 -2.21 -24.33 -0.61
C ASN A 90 -2.76 -23.02 -1.22
N MET A 91 -2.35 -22.69 -2.44
CA MET A 91 -2.55 -21.38 -3.05
C MET A 91 -4.03 -20.99 -3.23
N SER A 92 -4.93 -21.96 -3.47
CA SER A 92 -6.37 -21.69 -3.64
C SER A 92 -7.04 -21.17 -2.38
N ARG A 93 -6.47 -21.41 -1.20
CA ARG A 93 -7.01 -20.94 0.09
C ARG A 93 -7.05 -19.42 0.20
N ILE A 94 -6.16 -18.73 -0.50
CA ILE A 94 -6.11 -17.27 -0.55
C ILE A 94 -7.39 -16.70 -1.19
N PRO A 95 -7.69 -16.96 -2.48
CA PRO A 95 -8.91 -16.45 -3.11
C PRO A 95 -10.19 -17.06 -2.51
N GLU A 96 -10.17 -18.32 -2.04
CA GLU A 96 -11.32 -18.91 -1.33
C GLU A 96 -11.68 -18.12 -0.07
N THR A 97 -10.68 -17.76 0.75
CA THR A 97 -10.91 -17.00 1.98
C THR A 97 -11.31 -15.57 1.65
N LEU A 98 -10.72 -14.94 0.64
CA LEU A 98 -11.12 -13.59 0.21
C LEU A 98 -12.56 -13.55 -0.29
N HIS A 99 -12.98 -14.55 -1.07
CA HIS A 99 -14.35 -14.67 -1.54
C HIS A 99 -15.34 -14.84 -0.39
N GLN A 100 -15.00 -15.65 0.62
CA GLN A 100 -15.82 -15.80 1.82
C GLN A 100 -16.12 -14.45 2.50
N TYR A 101 -15.09 -13.65 2.78
CA TYR A 101 -15.25 -12.35 3.42
C TYR A 101 -16.09 -11.38 2.58
N TYR A 102 -15.94 -11.43 1.26
CA TYR A 102 -16.80 -10.67 0.35
C TYR A 102 -18.25 -11.11 0.40
N SER A 103 -18.53 -12.42 0.35
CA SER A 103 -19.88 -12.96 0.43
C SER A 103 -20.58 -12.60 1.74
N GLU A 104 -19.82 -12.43 2.82
CA GLU A 104 -20.29 -11.97 4.13
C GLU A 104 -20.51 -10.43 4.19
N GLY A 105 -20.20 -9.70 3.12
CA GLY A 105 -20.36 -8.24 3.07
C GLY A 105 -19.35 -7.49 3.93
N ALA A 106 -18.16 -8.05 4.15
CA ALA A 106 -17.18 -7.47 5.04
C ALA A 106 -16.69 -6.08 4.57
N ILE A 107 -16.55 -5.16 5.52
CA ILE A 107 -15.99 -3.82 5.30
C ILE A 107 -14.49 -3.87 5.56
N LEU A 108 -13.70 -3.45 4.57
CA LEU A 108 -12.26 -3.42 4.66
C LEU A 108 -11.80 -2.37 5.68
N ASN A 109 -11.14 -2.85 6.72
CA ASN A 109 -10.41 -2.07 7.72
C ASN A 109 -9.31 -2.93 8.35
N GLN A 110 -8.46 -2.33 9.20
CA GLN A 110 -7.33 -3.03 9.82
C GLN A 110 -7.77 -4.22 10.69
N LYS A 111 -8.88 -4.09 11.45
CA LYS A 111 -9.43 -5.18 12.29
C LYS A 111 -9.85 -6.39 11.45
N LEU A 112 -10.42 -6.14 10.26
CA LEU A 112 -10.74 -7.19 9.30
C LEU A 112 -9.47 -7.88 8.82
N LEU A 113 -8.43 -7.12 8.46
CA LEU A 113 -7.16 -7.68 7.98
C LEU A 113 -6.47 -8.54 9.03
N ARG A 114 -6.55 -8.18 10.32
CA ARG A 114 -6.07 -9.03 11.42
C ARG A 114 -6.81 -10.36 11.51
N ARG A 115 -8.15 -10.32 11.44
CA ARG A 115 -8.98 -11.54 11.47
C ARG A 115 -8.71 -12.42 10.24
N PHE A 116 -8.64 -11.80 9.06
CA PHE A 116 -8.36 -12.46 7.79
C PHE A 116 -7.00 -13.15 7.82
N SER A 117 -5.94 -12.43 8.20
CA SER A 117 -4.57 -12.96 8.20
C SER A 117 -4.42 -14.14 9.15
N LYS A 118 -5.00 -14.06 10.36
CA LYS A 118 -5.00 -15.19 11.32
C LYS A 118 -5.77 -16.40 10.79
N GLN A 119 -6.97 -16.20 10.25
CA GLN A 119 -7.77 -17.29 9.69
C GLN A 119 -7.08 -17.93 8.48
N LEU A 120 -6.46 -17.12 7.62
CA LEU A 120 -5.73 -17.61 6.45
C LEU A 120 -4.49 -18.40 6.87
N ALA A 121 -3.73 -17.93 7.86
CA ALA A 121 -2.58 -18.64 8.42
C ALA A 121 -2.98 -20.04 8.89
N GLN A 122 -4.09 -20.14 9.63
CA GLN A 122 -4.65 -21.42 10.08
C GLN A 122 -5.09 -22.32 8.91
N LYS A 123 -5.82 -21.78 7.92
CA LYS A 123 -6.28 -22.54 6.75
C LYS A 123 -5.15 -23.03 5.83
N MET A 124 -4.02 -22.31 5.81
CA MET A 124 -2.84 -22.69 5.01
C MET A 124 -1.82 -23.51 5.80
N GLU A 125 -2.03 -23.68 7.12
CA GLU A 125 -1.08 -24.31 8.04
C GLU A 125 0.30 -23.62 8.02
N GLN A 126 0.29 -22.28 8.03
CA GLN A 126 1.50 -21.44 7.99
C GLN A 126 1.64 -20.60 9.26
N SER A 127 2.89 -20.34 9.65
CA SER A 127 3.22 -19.57 10.86
C SER A 127 3.15 -18.05 10.66
N GLU A 128 3.16 -17.59 9.41
CA GLU A 128 3.09 -16.18 9.07
C GLU A 128 2.23 -15.92 7.82
N VAL A 129 1.63 -14.73 7.76
CA VAL A 129 0.92 -14.22 6.59
C VAL A 129 1.30 -12.76 6.42
N TYR A 130 1.75 -12.42 5.22
CA TYR A 130 1.91 -11.05 4.75
C TYR A 130 0.77 -10.71 3.80
N MET A 131 0.13 -9.58 4.02
CA MET A 131 -0.93 -9.08 3.16
C MET A 131 -0.78 -7.59 2.96
N LYS A 132 -0.89 -7.15 1.71
CA LYS A 132 -1.02 -5.76 1.32
C LYS A 132 -2.24 -5.60 0.43
N VAL A 133 -3.04 -4.58 0.70
CA VAL A 133 -4.17 -4.21 -0.14
C VAL A 133 -4.09 -2.73 -0.47
N SER A 134 -4.24 -2.39 -1.74
CA SER A 134 -4.33 -1.00 -2.18
C SER A 134 -5.61 -0.74 -2.96
N TYR A 135 -6.24 0.41 -2.74
CA TYR A 135 -7.51 0.77 -3.37
C TYR A 135 -7.63 2.30 -3.53
N PRO A 136 -8.39 2.78 -4.52
CA PRO A 136 -8.74 4.20 -4.60
C PRO A 136 -9.79 4.55 -3.55
N TRP A 137 -9.61 5.70 -2.90
CA TRP A 137 -10.53 6.30 -1.96
C TRP A 137 -10.95 7.67 -2.49
N PHE A 138 -12.24 7.85 -2.73
CA PHE A 138 -12.79 9.12 -3.15
C PHE A 138 -13.34 9.88 -1.96
N PHE A 139 -13.15 11.19 -1.94
CA PHE A 139 -13.72 12.04 -0.90
C PHE A 139 -14.19 13.37 -1.50
N THR A 140 -15.26 13.92 -0.92
CA THR A 140 -15.83 15.20 -1.32
C THR A 140 -14.94 16.34 -0.85
N ARG A 141 -14.73 17.30 -1.75
CA ARG A 141 -14.03 18.53 -1.48
C ARG A 141 -14.81 19.71 -2.06
N SER A 142 -15.02 20.72 -1.23
CA SER A 142 -15.57 22.00 -1.66
C SER A 142 -14.46 22.87 -2.28
N SER A 143 -14.80 23.62 -3.32
CA SER A 143 -13.93 24.66 -3.87
C SER A 143 -13.78 25.84 -2.89
N PRO A 144 -12.64 26.54 -2.87
CA PRO A 144 -12.30 27.49 -1.81
C PRO A 144 -13.14 28.77 -1.79
N VAL A 145 -13.81 29.15 -2.88
CA VAL A 145 -14.60 30.40 -2.98
C VAL A 145 -16.07 30.10 -3.28
N SER A 146 -16.35 29.30 -4.31
CA SER A 146 -17.71 29.00 -4.74
C SER A 146 -18.39 27.90 -3.92
N ASN A 147 -17.64 27.18 -3.07
CA ASN A 147 -18.09 26.03 -2.28
C ASN A 147 -18.76 24.91 -3.12
N PHE A 148 -18.41 24.80 -4.40
CA PHE A 148 -18.90 23.73 -5.26
C PHE A 148 -18.22 22.43 -4.84
N GLU A 149 -19.02 21.39 -4.61
CA GLU A 149 -18.51 20.08 -4.19
C GLU A 149 -18.12 19.22 -5.39
N GLY A 150 -16.96 18.59 -5.31
CA GLY A 150 -16.51 17.57 -6.25
C GLY A 150 -15.75 16.46 -5.54
N LEU A 151 -15.67 15.29 -6.17
CA LEU A 151 -14.90 14.16 -5.66
C LEU A 151 -13.44 14.29 -6.06
N VAL A 152 -12.54 14.03 -5.13
CA VAL A 152 -11.09 13.90 -5.35
C VAL A 152 -10.67 12.49 -4.96
N GLU A 153 -9.65 11.97 -5.63
CA GLU A 153 -9.11 10.63 -5.38
C GLU A 153 -7.80 10.72 -4.59
N ALA A 154 -7.66 9.86 -3.59
CA ALA A 154 -6.37 9.46 -3.03
C ALA A 154 -6.26 7.94 -3.07
N LYS A 155 -5.04 7.41 -3.18
CA LYS A 155 -4.81 5.97 -3.17
C LYS A 155 -4.36 5.54 -1.79
N ILE A 156 -5.10 4.60 -1.21
CA ILE A 156 -4.81 4.04 0.11
C ILE A 156 -4.11 2.70 -0.04
N TRP A 157 -3.22 2.39 0.90
CA TRP A 157 -2.81 1.01 1.15
C TRP A 157 -2.85 0.66 2.63
N LEU A 158 -3.13 -0.61 2.89
CA LEU A 158 -3.05 -1.24 4.19
C LEU A 158 -2.12 -2.44 4.05
N GLU A 159 -1.24 -2.62 5.01
CA GLU A 159 -0.31 -3.74 5.07
C GLU A 159 -0.36 -4.37 6.45
N THR A 160 -0.55 -5.68 6.48
CA THR A 160 -0.65 -6.47 7.71
C THR A 160 0.31 -7.64 7.61
N LYS A 161 1.24 -7.73 8.56
CA LYS A 161 2.06 -8.92 8.76
C LYS A 161 1.64 -9.60 10.05
N PHE A 162 1.12 -10.81 9.93
CA PHE A 162 0.83 -11.71 11.05
C PHE A 162 1.97 -12.71 11.20
N ALA A 163 2.57 -12.82 12.38
CA ALA A 163 3.55 -13.85 12.72
C ALA A 163 3.58 -14.05 14.24
N GLN A 164 3.74 -15.30 14.70
CA GLN A 164 3.87 -15.64 16.13
C GLN A 164 2.75 -15.01 17.00
N ASP A 165 1.50 -15.10 16.55
CA ASP A 165 0.33 -14.48 17.19
C ASP A 165 0.40 -12.95 17.42
N THR A 166 1.30 -12.28 16.69
CA THR A 166 1.50 -10.83 16.76
C THR A 166 1.29 -10.19 15.38
N TRP A 167 0.96 -8.90 15.35
CA TRP A 167 0.72 -8.14 14.12
C TRP A 167 1.62 -6.91 14.04
N HIS A 168 2.18 -6.70 12.85
CA HIS A 168 2.76 -5.42 12.44
C HIS A 168 1.88 -4.84 11.34
N GLU A 169 1.37 -3.63 11.60
CA GLU A 169 0.46 -2.94 10.70
C GLU A 169 1.17 -1.74 10.10
N LYS A 170 0.92 -1.51 8.82
CA LYS A 170 1.23 -0.24 8.17
C LYS A 170 0.02 0.25 7.41
N VAL A 171 -0.13 1.56 7.40
CA VAL A 171 -1.10 2.24 6.55
C VAL A 171 -0.37 3.24 5.68
N GLY A 172 -0.95 3.58 4.55
CA GLY A 172 -0.43 4.71 3.80
C GLY A 172 -1.40 5.28 2.80
N LEU A 173 -1.02 6.46 2.35
CA LEU A 173 -1.82 7.33 1.52
C LEU A 173 -0.93 7.98 0.47
N GLN A 174 -1.37 7.91 -0.78
CA GLN A 174 -0.82 8.66 -1.90
C GLN A 174 -1.84 9.73 -2.28
N ALA A 175 -1.43 10.98 -2.22
CA ALA A 175 -2.23 12.10 -2.67
C ALA A 175 -1.45 12.91 -3.70
N MET A 176 -2.22 13.50 -4.61
CA MET A 176 -1.73 14.51 -5.52
C MET A 176 -1.89 15.88 -4.87
N ILE A 177 -0.88 16.74 -5.05
CA ILE A 177 -0.89 18.13 -4.63
C ILE A 177 -0.41 19.06 -5.76
N THR A 178 -0.58 20.37 -5.57
CA THR A 178 0.10 21.38 -6.39
C THR A 178 1.36 21.83 -5.67
N THR A 179 2.48 21.86 -6.39
CA THR A 179 3.77 22.41 -5.93
C THR A 179 4.18 23.57 -6.83
N LEU A 180 4.77 24.61 -6.23
CA LEU A 180 5.28 25.78 -6.95
C LEU A 180 6.70 26.09 -6.49
N CYS A 181 7.60 26.30 -7.45
CA CYS A 181 9.03 26.40 -7.19
C CYS A 181 9.43 27.76 -6.58
N PRO A 182 10.02 27.79 -5.37
CA PRO A 182 10.52 29.03 -4.76
C PRO A 182 11.61 29.70 -5.61
N CYS A 183 12.55 28.91 -6.17
CA CYS A 183 13.61 29.44 -7.04
C CYS A 183 13.03 30.22 -8.22
N SER A 184 12.06 29.63 -8.93
CA SER A 184 11.48 30.25 -10.13
C SER A 184 10.76 31.55 -9.80
N LYS A 185 10.04 31.59 -8.68
CA LYS A 185 9.38 32.80 -8.18
C LYS A 185 10.36 33.90 -7.85
N GLU A 186 11.49 33.57 -7.22
CA GLU A 186 12.48 34.55 -6.77
C GLU A 186 13.23 35.21 -7.93
N ILE A 187 13.53 34.46 -8.99
CA ILE A 187 14.37 34.95 -10.10
C ILE A 187 13.58 35.59 -11.25
N SER A 188 12.26 35.38 -11.32
CA SER A 188 11.42 35.83 -12.43
C SER A 188 10.69 37.11 -12.07
N GLU A 189 10.63 38.09 -12.98
CA GLU A 189 9.85 39.32 -12.77
C GLU A 189 8.34 39.04 -12.60
N TYR A 190 7.84 37.99 -13.25
CA TYR A 190 6.45 37.55 -13.20
C TYR A 190 6.38 36.03 -13.27
N SER A 191 5.34 35.47 -12.63
CA SER A 191 5.04 34.03 -12.62
C SER A 191 6.09 33.18 -11.91
N ALA A 192 5.80 31.89 -11.81
CA ALA A 192 6.70 30.85 -11.32
C ALA A 192 6.22 29.52 -11.90
N HIS A 193 7.14 28.63 -12.27
CA HIS A 193 6.72 27.30 -12.70
C HIS A 193 6.13 26.51 -11.52
N ASN A 194 5.09 25.75 -11.83
CA ASN A 194 4.39 24.87 -10.92
C ASN A 194 4.06 23.55 -11.64
N GLN A 195 3.75 22.54 -10.84
CA GLN A 195 3.51 21.19 -11.33
C GLN A 195 2.69 20.36 -10.35
N ARG A 196 2.34 19.15 -10.80
CA ARG A 196 1.75 18.11 -9.99
C ARG A 196 2.83 17.49 -9.10
N GLY A 197 2.59 17.47 -7.80
CA GLY A 197 3.36 16.68 -6.84
C GLY A 197 2.59 15.43 -6.47
N ILE A 198 3.26 14.28 -6.44
CA ILE A 198 2.72 13.01 -5.97
C ILE A 198 3.45 12.67 -4.67
N VAL A 199 2.71 12.69 -3.56
CA VAL A 199 3.25 12.42 -2.22
C VAL A 199 2.75 11.06 -1.75
N ASN A 200 3.66 10.19 -1.33
CA ASN A 200 3.35 8.95 -0.64
C ASN A 200 3.77 9.06 0.82
N VAL A 201 2.87 8.73 1.73
CA VAL A 201 3.16 8.59 3.16
C VAL A 201 2.82 7.17 3.58
N GLU A 202 3.83 6.42 4.04
CA GLU A 202 3.67 5.13 4.72
C GLU A 202 3.95 5.31 6.20
N VAL A 203 3.09 4.79 7.06
CA VAL A 203 3.16 4.89 8.51
C VAL A 203 3.01 3.53 9.15
N GLU A 204 3.83 3.27 10.17
CA GLU A 204 3.78 2.09 11.02
C GLU A 204 3.29 2.51 12.43
N SER A 205 2.38 1.72 13.02
CA SER A 205 2.05 1.81 14.45
C SER A 205 3.09 1.07 15.31
N ALA A 206 2.96 1.13 16.63
CA ALA A 206 3.74 0.24 17.50
C ALA A 206 3.32 -1.23 17.26
N GLU A 207 4.21 -2.17 17.62
CA GLU A 207 3.93 -3.60 17.48
C GLU A 207 2.67 -4.01 18.27
N GLY A 208 1.78 -4.76 17.63
CA GLY A 208 0.50 -5.15 18.23
C GLY A 208 -0.58 -4.06 18.23
N GLU A 209 -0.23 -2.79 18.03
CA GLU A 209 -1.18 -1.68 17.98
C GLU A 209 -1.74 -1.45 16.58
N LEU A 210 -2.97 -0.93 16.52
CA LEU A 210 -3.60 -0.50 15.27
C LEU A 210 -3.20 0.95 14.98
N CYS A 211 -3.10 1.31 13.71
CA CYS A 211 -3.07 2.71 13.31
C CYS A 211 -4.44 3.38 13.60
N SER A 212 -4.49 4.71 13.64
CA SER A 212 -5.73 5.48 13.86
C SER A 212 -6.88 4.98 12.97
N GLU A 213 -8.11 4.95 13.50
CA GLU A 213 -9.30 4.66 12.69
C GLU A 213 -9.57 5.75 11.64
N HIS A 214 -9.02 6.96 11.85
CA HIS A 214 -9.13 8.13 10.98
C HIS A 214 -7.83 8.40 10.18
N PHE A 215 -6.97 7.40 10.02
CA PHE A 215 -5.67 7.58 9.36
C PHE A 215 -5.79 8.17 7.94
N LYS A 216 -6.88 7.92 7.21
CA LYS A 216 -7.04 8.44 5.84
C LYS A 216 -7.10 9.97 5.85
N GLU A 217 -7.94 10.51 6.73
CA GLU A 217 -8.17 11.94 6.86
C GLU A 217 -6.98 12.65 7.50
N GLU A 218 -6.41 12.06 8.55
CA GLU A 218 -5.22 12.59 9.22
C GLU A 218 -4.03 12.66 8.25
N LEU A 219 -3.74 11.58 7.50
CA LEU A 219 -2.64 11.58 6.54
C LEU A 219 -2.91 12.48 5.34
N LEU A 220 -4.16 12.55 4.85
CA LEU A 220 -4.53 13.48 3.78
C LEU A 220 -4.30 14.93 4.20
N GLU A 221 -4.76 15.30 5.40
CA GLU A 221 -4.60 16.65 5.94
C GLU A 221 -3.13 17.00 6.15
N VAL A 222 -2.33 16.07 6.69
CA VAL A 222 -0.88 16.23 6.84
C VAL A 222 -0.18 16.50 5.51
N ILE A 223 -0.56 15.79 4.43
CA ILE A 223 0.04 16.02 3.11
C ILE A 223 -0.39 17.38 2.54
N GLU A 224 -1.69 17.67 2.58
CA GLU A 224 -2.26 18.78 1.83
C GLU A 224 -2.12 20.14 2.50
N SER A 225 -2.13 20.19 3.83
CA SER A 225 -1.89 21.43 4.58
C SER A 225 -0.46 21.96 4.38
N ASN A 226 0.48 21.09 4.02
CA ASN A 226 1.88 21.42 3.79
C ASN A 226 2.24 21.68 2.32
N ALA A 227 1.31 21.44 1.38
CA ALA A 227 1.49 21.70 -0.04
C ALA A 227 1.46 23.19 -0.40
N SER A 228 1.89 23.56 -1.61
CA SER A 228 1.69 24.93 -2.11
C SER A 228 0.21 25.24 -2.29
N ALA A 229 -0.56 24.30 -2.83
CA ALA A 229 -2.02 24.35 -2.81
C ALA A 229 -2.63 22.94 -2.90
N ARG A 230 -3.86 22.82 -2.39
CA ARG A 230 -4.67 21.60 -2.52
C ARG A 230 -5.22 21.45 -3.94
N ILE A 231 -5.50 20.21 -4.34
CA ILE A 231 -6.17 19.92 -5.61
C ILE A 231 -7.68 19.84 -5.40
N HIS A 232 -8.42 20.40 -6.35
CA HIS A 232 -9.87 20.33 -6.40
C HIS A 232 -10.28 19.76 -7.76
N SER A 233 -11.31 18.94 -7.81
CA SER A 233 -11.83 18.40 -9.08
C SER A 233 -12.68 19.40 -9.85
N ILE A 234 -13.32 20.34 -9.15
CA ILE A 234 -14.17 21.37 -9.75
C ILE A 234 -13.76 22.74 -9.22
N LEU A 235 -13.34 23.61 -10.13
CA LEU A 235 -13.02 25.01 -9.85
C LEU A 235 -13.81 25.91 -10.81
N LYS A 236 -14.40 26.98 -10.28
CA LYS A 236 -14.89 28.11 -11.09
C LYS A 236 -13.81 29.18 -11.14
N ARG A 237 -13.99 30.20 -12.00
CA ARG A 237 -12.99 31.27 -12.19
C ARG A 237 -12.51 31.92 -10.86
N PRO A 238 -13.39 32.25 -9.89
CA PRO A 238 -12.93 32.79 -8.61
C PRO A 238 -12.10 31.79 -7.79
N ASP A 239 -12.42 30.50 -7.88
CA ASP A 239 -11.68 29.45 -7.19
C ASP A 239 -10.29 29.24 -7.81
N GLU A 240 -10.22 29.20 -9.14
CA GLU A 240 -8.98 29.07 -9.89
C GLU A 240 -8.02 30.21 -9.56
N LYS A 241 -8.54 31.45 -9.51
CA LYS A 241 -7.79 32.61 -9.02
C LYS A 241 -7.23 32.34 -7.63
N LYS A 242 -8.08 31.93 -6.67
CA LYS A 242 -7.68 31.71 -5.28
C LYS A 242 -6.63 30.60 -5.13
N VAL A 243 -6.80 29.48 -5.83
CA VAL A 243 -5.84 28.35 -5.80
C VAL A 243 -4.49 28.78 -6.39
N THR A 244 -4.50 29.52 -7.50
CA THR A 244 -3.29 30.02 -8.15
C THR A 244 -2.52 30.98 -7.24
N GLU A 245 -3.22 31.95 -6.65
CA GLU A 245 -2.62 32.90 -5.69
C GLU A 245 -2.08 32.17 -4.45
N THR A 246 -2.83 31.22 -3.90
CA THR A 246 -2.40 30.43 -2.73
C THR A 246 -1.11 29.64 -3.03
N ALA A 247 -1.02 29.00 -4.20
CA ALA A 247 0.19 28.29 -4.61
C ALA A 247 1.38 29.25 -4.78
N PHE A 248 1.16 30.42 -5.37
CA PHE A 248 2.19 31.44 -5.56
C PHE A 248 2.66 32.02 -4.23
N GLU A 249 1.78 32.21 -3.26
CA GLU A 249 2.07 32.69 -1.91
C GLU A 249 2.84 31.66 -1.06
N ASN A 250 2.66 30.35 -1.34
CA ASN A 250 3.24 29.26 -0.57
C ASN A 250 4.17 28.35 -1.42
N PRO A 251 5.25 28.88 -2.02
CA PRO A 251 6.15 28.06 -2.82
C PRO A 251 6.90 27.05 -1.93
N ARG A 252 7.12 25.84 -2.44
CA ARG A 252 7.81 24.74 -1.73
C ARG A 252 8.74 23.98 -2.67
N PHE A 253 9.99 23.77 -2.28
CA PHE A 253 10.79 22.70 -2.88
C PHE A 253 10.26 21.33 -2.47
N VAL A 254 10.70 20.29 -3.18
CA VAL A 254 10.39 18.90 -2.81
C VAL A 254 10.94 18.57 -1.42
N GLU A 255 12.10 19.13 -1.04
CA GLU A 255 12.73 18.97 0.27
C GLU A 255 11.94 19.68 1.39
N ASP A 256 11.44 20.90 1.12
CA ASP A 256 10.66 21.65 2.10
C ASP A 256 9.38 20.90 2.45
N LEU A 257 8.70 20.40 1.42
CA LEU A 257 7.45 19.67 1.56
C LEU A 257 7.62 18.42 2.42
N ILE A 258 8.60 17.56 2.13
CA ILE A 258 8.78 16.33 2.91
C ILE A 258 9.23 16.61 4.36
N ARG A 259 9.94 17.73 4.61
CA ARG A 259 10.31 18.16 5.96
C ARG A 259 9.10 18.64 6.76
N LEU A 260 8.23 19.42 6.13
CA LEU A 260 7.00 19.90 6.75
C LEU A 260 6.04 18.74 7.06
N ILE A 261 5.86 17.82 6.11
CA ILE A 261 5.07 16.59 6.33
C ILE A 261 5.66 15.76 7.47
N ALA A 262 6.99 15.59 7.50
CA ALA A 262 7.65 14.87 8.59
C ALA A 262 7.40 15.53 9.96
N ALA A 263 7.44 16.86 10.03
CA ALA A 263 7.15 17.59 11.27
C ALA A 263 5.71 17.30 11.75
N SER A 264 4.71 17.37 10.87
CA SER A 264 3.32 17.05 11.23
C SER A 264 3.11 15.57 11.61
N LEU A 265 3.78 14.63 10.95
CA LEU A 265 3.71 13.20 11.33
C LEU A 265 4.34 12.91 12.70
N VAL A 266 5.33 13.71 13.10
CA VAL A 266 5.93 13.61 14.45
C VAL A 266 4.92 13.97 15.55
N GLU A 267 3.95 14.83 15.27
CA GLU A 267 2.92 15.25 16.23
C GLU A 267 1.80 14.20 16.40
N LEU A 268 1.63 13.27 15.45
CA LEU A 268 0.63 12.21 15.56
C LEU A 268 1.07 11.11 16.53
N GLU A 269 0.40 10.96 17.66
CA GLU A 269 0.79 10.02 18.74
C GLU A 269 0.86 8.56 18.24
N TRP A 270 -0.12 8.09 17.48
CA TRP A 270 -0.17 6.68 17.03
C TRP A 270 0.93 6.27 16.03
N VAL A 271 1.76 7.20 15.59
CA VAL A 271 2.81 6.99 14.58
C VAL A 271 4.12 6.60 15.26
N SER A 272 4.62 5.38 15.02
CA SER A 272 5.93 4.94 15.55
C SER A 272 7.07 5.18 14.56
N LYS A 273 6.78 5.03 13.27
CA LYS A 273 7.74 5.17 12.17
C LYS A 273 6.99 5.57 10.91
N PHE A 274 7.63 6.33 10.04
CA PHE A 274 7.06 6.70 8.76
C PHE A 274 8.11 6.80 7.65
N THR A 275 7.66 6.65 6.41
CA THR A 275 8.42 6.93 5.20
C THR A 275 7.59 7.84 4.30
N ILE A 276 8.19 8.94 3.88
CA ILE A 276 7.61 9.91 2.95
C ILE A 276 8.39 9.82 1.65
N THR A 277 7.70 9.84 0.53
CA THR A 277 8.31 10.13 -0.78
C THR A 277 7.51 11.22 -1.46
N CYS A 278 8.18 12.10 -2.19
CA CYS A 278 7.54 13.07 -3.05
C CYS A 278 8.21 13.06 -4.43
N ASN A 279 7.39 13.03 -5.46
CA ASN A 279 7.79 13.15 -6.86
C ASN A 279 7.07 14.38 -7.44
N ASN A 280 7.82 15.40 -7.86
CA ASN A 280 7.29 16.50 -8.64
C ASN A 280 7.50 16.21 -10.12
N GLU A 281 6.40 16.16 -10.88
CA GLU A 281 6.42 15.99 -12.33
C GLU A 281 6.83 17.32 -12.99
N GLU A 282 8.14 17.60 -13.02
CA GLU A 282 8.68 18.93 -13.38
C GLU A 282 8.16 19.44 -14.73
N SER A 283 7.57 20.63 -14.74
CA SER A 283 6.93 21.20 -15.94
C SER A 283 7.93 21.73 -16.98
N ILE A 284 9.18 21.96 -16.60
CA ILE A 284 10.24 22.53 -17.45
C ILE A 284 11.40 21.55 -17.73
N HIS A 285 11.28 20.31 -17.27
CA HIS A 285 12.29 19.26 -17.43
C HIS A 285 11.66 17.96 -17.95
N GLN A 286 12.49 17.06 -18.48
CA GLN A 286 12.06 15.72 -18.94
C GLN A 286 12.32 14.64 -17.87
N HIS A 287 12.40 15.04 -16.61
CA HIS A 287 12.61 14.17 -15.45
C HIS A 287 11.95 14.78 -14.22
N ASP A 288 11.61 13.94 -13.25
CA ASP A 288 10.98 14.38 -12.00
C ASP A 288 12.03 14.82 -10.98
N ALA A 289 11.68 15.79 -10.14
CA ALA A 289 12.38 16.06 -8.89
C ALA A 289 11.84 15.12 -7.80
N TYR A 290 12.74 14.48 -7.04
CA TYR A 290 12.38 13.44 -6.08
C TYR A 290 13.06 13.66 -4.73
N ALA A 291 12.31 13.46 -3.65
CA ALA A 291 12.88 13.35 -2.32
C ALA A 291 12.20 12.24 -1.49
N SER A 292 12.95 11.69 -0.54
CA SER A 292 12.46 10.67 0.39
C SER A 292 13.06 10.85 1.77
N LEU A 293 12.25 10.58 2.79
CA LEU A 293 12.63 10.65 4.19
C LEU A 293 11.99 9.48 4.93
N THR A 294 12.80 8.74 5.69
CA THR A 294 12.33 7.74 6.65
C THR A 294 12.73 8.18 8.04
N TYR A 295 11.79 8.17 8.97
CA TYR A 295 12.02 8.55 10.36
C TYR A 295 11.33 7.55 11.29
N LYS A 296 12.03 7.16 12.34
CA LYS A 296 11.49 6.35 13.44
C LYS A 296 11.51 7.21 14.69
N LYS A 297 10.39 7.33 15.39
CA LYS A 297 10.35 8.04 16.67
C LYS A 297 11.09 7.21 17.70
N ASP A 298 12.05 7.82 18.40
CA ASP A 298 12.59 7.24 19.61
C ASP A 298 11.49 7.31 20.70
N HIS A 299 11.33 6.22 21.45
CA HIS A 299 10.19 5.90 22.33
C HIS A 299 9.45 7.11 22.93
N PHE A 300 8.12 7.06 22.82
CA PHE A 300 7.13 7.87 23.56
C PHE A 300 7.64 8.29 24.95
N ASN A 301 7.79 9.60 25.16
CA ASN A 301 7.76 10.19 26.49
C ASN A 301 6.35 10.72 26.73
#